data_AF-A0A9Q0MTM8-F1
#
_entry.id   AF-A0A9Q0MTM8-F1
#
_cell.length_a   1.000
_cell.length_b   1.000
_cell.length_c   1.000
_cell.angle_alpha   90.00
_cell.angle_beta   90.00
_cell.angle_gamma   90.00
#
_symmetry.space_group_name_H-M   'P 1'
#
loop_
_entity.id
_entity.type
_entity.pdbx_description
1 polymer ?
#
loop_
_entity_poly.entity_id
_entity_poly.type
_entity_poly.pdbx_seq_one_letter_code
_entity_poly.pdbx_strand_id
1 'polypeptide(L)'
;MPDNQQFHLIPSKQSVRTLESAMMSRSASDNNEKLNQIKPENIIKQLENGHALVMLKRTRVKGFCVECIKKSGDIAYKKKMTKIITYCPKCPGGNWICASCFDHLHNCEEYLLP
;
A
#
# COMPACT_ATOMS: atom_id res chain seq x y z
N MET A 1 -43.06 -36.22 49.32
CA MET A 1 -43.86 -35.14 49.93
C MET A 1 -43.57 -35.13 51.42
N PRO A 2 -43.34 -33.96 52.05
CA PRO A 2 -43.10 -32.63 51.45
C PRO A 2 -41.69 -32.59 50.78
N ASP A 3 -40.82 -31.58 51.00
CA ASP A 3 -40.60 -30.41 50.12
C ASP A 3 -39.07 -30.11 50.03
N ASN A 4 -38.48 -29.58 48.96
CA ASN A 4 -38.56 -28.26 48.28
C ASN A 4 -37.91 -27.06 49.04
N GLN A 5 -36.69 -26.67 48.62
CA GLN A 5 -36.33 -25.25 48.47
C GLN A 5 -35.13 -25.00 47.52
N GLN A 6 -35.49 -24.82 46.24
CA GLN A 6 -35.01 -23.83 45.27
C GLN A 6 -33.82 -22.91 45.64
N PHE A 7 -32.77 -22.91 44.80
CA PHE A 7 -31.87 -21.76 44.60
C PHE A 7 -31.66 -21.48 43.10
N HIS A 8 -31.61 -20.19 42.75
CA HIS A 8 -31.74 -19.71 41.37
C HIS A 8 -30.42 -19.70 40.59
N LEU A 9 -30.49 -20.02 39.30
CA LEU A 9 -29.39 -19.81 38.34
C LEU A 9 -29.20 -18.30 38.08
N ILE A 10 -28.05 -17.77 38.51
CA ILE A 10 -27.63 -16.40 38.22
C ILE A 10 -26.85 -16.39 36.89
N PRO A 11 -27.21 -15.57 35.89
CA PRO A 11 -26.47 -15.50 34.63
C PRO A 11 -25.13 -14.78 34.81
N SER A 12 -24.03 -15.52 34.69
CA SER A 12 -22.68 -14.96 34.69
C SER A 12 -22.42 -14.10 33.46
N LYS A 13 -22.03 -12.85 33.71
CA LYS A 13 -21.68 -11.86 32.68
C LYS A 13 -20.36 -12.26 32.01
N GLN A 14 -20.31 -12.30 30.68
CA GLN A 14 -19.09 -11.95 29.95
C GLN A 14 -19.41 -11.17 28.68
N SER A 15 -18.95 -9.93 28.65
CA SER A 15 -19.08 -9.00 27.52
C SER A 15 -18.06 -9.36 26.45
N VAL A 16 -18.53 -9.79 25.28
CA VAL A 16 -17.77 -9.65 24.03
C VAL A 16 -18.54 -8.74 23.08
N ARG A 17 -17.88 -7.67 22.65
CA ARG A 17 -18.49 -6.60 21.86
C ARG A 17 -18.59 -7.01 20.40
N THR A 18 -19.68 -6.56 19.79
CA THR A 18 -19.95 -6.43 18.36
C THR A 18 -18.72 -6.54 17.46
N LEU A 19 -18.63 -7.61 16.68
CA LEU A 19 -17.79 -7.66 15.48
C LEU A 19 -18.57 -7.07 14.31
N GLU A 20 -18.78 -5.75 14.36
CA GLU A 20 -19.17 -4.99 13.17
C GLU A 20 -18.06 -5.16 12.14
N SER A 21 -18.42 -5.72 10.98
CA SER A 21 -17.51 -5.85 9.86
C SER A 21 -17.18 -4.45 9.33
N ALA A 22 -16.10 -3.87 9.84
CA ALA A 22 -15.51 -2.63 9.34
C ALA A 22 -14.88 -2.89 7.97
N MET A 23 -15.74 -3.08 6.97
CA MET A 23 -15.41 -3.03 5.55
C MET A 23 -14.94 -1.60 5.27
N MET A 24 -13.64 -1.36 5.37
CA MET A 24 -13.05 -0.06 5.08
C MET A 24 -13.11 0.18 3.57
N SER A 25 -14.27 0.65 3.12
CA SER A 25 -14.50 1.26 1.81
C SER A 25 -13.60 2.49 1.68
N ARG A 26 -12.34 2.26 1.32
CA ARG A 26 -11.38 3.31 0.98
C ARG A 26 -11.78 3.91 -0.35
N SER A 27 -12.59 4.95 -0.27
CA SER A 27 -13.11 5.74 -1.39
C SER A 27 -12.02 6.00 -2.44
N ALA A 28 -12.35 5.75 -3.71
CA ALA A 28 -11.45 5.93 -4.85
C ALA A 28 -11.28 7.42 -5.24
N SER A 29 -11.13 8.30 -4.24
CA SER A 29 -11.35 9.74 -4.37
C SER A 29 -10.32 10.56 -3.57
N ASP A 30 -9.02 10.33 -3.80
CA ASP A 30 -7.97 11.32 -3.44
C ASP A 30 -6.63 11.15 -4.21
N ASN A 31 -6.63 10.55 -5.41
CA ASN A 31 -5.38 10.35 -6.15
C ASN A 31 -4.91 11.59 -6.93
N ASN A 32 -5.71 12.67 -6.98
CA ASN A 32 -5.41 13.88 -7.75
C ASN A 32 -4.68 14.94 -6.89
N GLU A 33 -5.15 15.21 -5.67
CA GLU A 33 -4.58 16.26 -4.79
C GLU A 33 -3.10 16.02 -4.45
N LYS A 34 -2.67 14.74 -4.34
CA LYS A 34 -1.27 14.39 -4.11
C LYS A 34 -0.34 14.67 -5.30
N LEU A 35 -0.86 14.66 -6.53
CA LEU A 35 -0.08 15.02 -7.72
C LEU A 35 0.16 16.54 -7.78
N ASN A 36 -0.82 17.36 -7.39
CA ASN A 36 -0.68 18.82 -7.36
C ASN A 36 0.42 19.35 -6.41
N GLN A 37 0.87 18.56 -5.43
CA GLN A 37 1.99 18.92 -4.55
C GLN A 37 3.36 18.45 -5.07
N ILE A 38 3.41 17.66 -6.14
CA ILE A 38 4.64 17.15 -6.73
C ILE A 38 5.15 18.18 -7.72
N LYS A 39 6.20 18.91 -7.32
CA LYS A 39 6.89 19.83 -8.23
C LYS A 39 7.40 19.08 -9.47
N PRO A 40 7.31 19.67 -10.68
CA PRO A 40 7.74 19.01 -11.92
C PRO A 40 9.24 18.65 -11.92
N GLU A 41 10.09 19.43 -11.23
CA GLU A 41 11.52 19.14 -10.99
C GLU A 41 11.82 17.81 -10.26
N ASN A 42 10.79 17.10 -9.78
CA ASN A 42 10.89 15.80 -9.14
C ASN A 42 10.40 14.66 -10.04
N ILE A 43 9.76 14.93 -11.17
CA ILE A 43 9.27 13.90 -12.10
C ILE A 43 10.47 13.44 -12.96
N ILE A 44 10.88 12.18 -12.82
CA ILE A 44 11.94 11.58 -13.65
C ILE A 44 11.36 11.09 -14.98
N LYS A 45 10.20 10.42 -14.92
CA LYS A 45 9.50 9.88 -16.08
C LYS A 45 8.00 10.03 -15.86
N GLN A 46 7.26 10.33 -16.91
CA GLN A 46 5.80 10.33 -16.93
C GLN A 46 5.35 9.51 -18.14
N LEU A 47 4.28 8.74 -17.97
CA LEU A 47 3.67 7.89 -18.98
C LEU A 47 2.27 8.40 -19.28
N GLU A 48 1.79 8.14 -20.50
CA GLU A 48 0.47 8.61 -20.97
C GLU A 48 -0.70 8.00 -20.18
N ASN A 49 -0.50 6.81 -19.60
CA ASN A 49 -1.44 6.18 -18.66
C ASN A 49 -1.56 6.89 -17.29
N GLY A 50 -0.91 8.05 -17.11
CA GLY A 50 -0.96 8.86 -15.89
C GLY A 50 -0.10 8.34 -14.74
N HIS A 51 0.72 7.30 -14.96
CA HIS A 51 1.77 6.92 -14.01
C HIS A 51 3.01 7.79 -14.19
N ALA A 52 3.60 8.22 -13.08
CA ALA A 52 4.84 8.97 -13.05
C ALA A 52 5.84 8.32 -12.09
N LEU A 53 7.11 8.31 -12.47
CA LEU A 53 8.23 7.96 -11.60
C LEU A 53 8.76 9.25 -10.96
N VAL A 54 8.52 9.42 -9.67
CA VAL A 54 8.82 10.66 -8.95
C VAL A 54 9.97 10.44 -7.96
N MET A 55 10.94 11.34 -8.00
CA MET A 55 12.07 11.42 -7.08
C MET A 55 11.69 12.20 -5.82
N LEU A 56 11.76 11.54 -4.67
CA LEU A 56 11.56 12.17 -3.38
C LEU A 56 12.86 12.86 -2.91
N LYS A 57 12.97 14.17 -3.10
CA LYS A 57 14.13 14.98 -2.63
C LYS A 57 14.26 15.11 -1.09
N ARG A 58 13.44 14.43 -0.29
CA ARG A 58 13.58 14.40 1.18
C ARG A 58 14.70 13.44 1.59
N THR A 59 15.90 13.98 1.80
CA THR A 59 17.18 13.27 2.06
C THR A 59 17.15 12.15 3.10
N ARG A 60 16.24 12.19 4.08
CA ARG A 60 16.11 11.17 5.14
C ARG A 60 15.20 9.99 4.79
N VAL A 61 14.31 10.12 3.78
CA VAL A 61 13.31 9.10 3.46
C VAL A 61 13.75 8.35 2.21
N LYS A 62 14.21 7.11 2.40
CA LYS A 62 14.58 6.19 1.31
C LYS A 62 13.90 4.84 1.53
N GLY A 63 13.20 4.34 0.52
CA GLY A 63 12.54 3.03 0.55
C GLY A 63 13.35 1.95 -0.15
N PHE A 64 12.71 0.81 -0.37
CA PHE A 64 13.21 -0.29 -1.21
C PHE A 64 12.17 -0.57 -2.28
N CYS A 65 12.59 -1.00 -3.48
CA CYS A 65 11.65 -1.31 -4.55
C CYS A 65 10.77 -2.50 -4.16
N VAL A 66 9.44 -2.29 -4.11
CA VAL A 66 8.49 -3.32 -3.68
C VAL A 66 8.50 -4.54 -4.61
N GLU A 67 8.66 -4.33 -5.92
CA GLU A 67 8.73 -5.41 -6.90
C GLU A 67 10.05 -6.17 -6.85
N CYS A 68 11.17 -5.52 -6.56
CA CYS A 68 12.42 -6.22 -6.35
C CYS A 68 12.33 -7.16 -5.14
N ILE A 69 11.75 -6.70 -4.02
CA ILE A 69 11.53 -7.52 -2.82
C ILE A 69 10.67 -8.75 -3.14
N LYS A 70 9.55 -8.56 -3.85
CA LYS A 70 8.67 -9.66 -4.27
C LYS A 70 9.40 -10.66 -5.16
N LYS A 71 10.14 -10.17 -6.17
CA LYS A 71 10.88 -11.01 -7.12
C LYS A 71 12.03 -11.78 -6.49
N SER A 72 12.72 -11.23 -5.48
CA SER A 72 13.81 -11.94 -4.81
C SER A 72 13.33 -12.98 -3.79
N GLY A 73 12.15 -12.77 -3.17
CA GLY A 73 11.66 -13.60 -2.05
C GLY A 73 12.55 -13.61 -0.80
N ASP A 74 13.62 -12.81 -0.81
CA ASP A 74 14.71 -12.89 0.17
C ASP A 74 14.39 -12.05 1.42
N ILE A 75 14.23 -12.71 2.56
CA ILE A 75 13.99 -12.07 3.87
C ILE A 75 15.15 -11.11 4.24
N ALA A 76 16.36 -11.38 3.77
CA ALA A 76 17.55 -10.55 3.96
C ALA A 76 17.75 -9.46 2.89
N TYR A 77 16.75 -9.16 2.05
CA TYR A 77 16.83 -8.15 0.97
C TYR A 77 17.47 -6.82 1.40
N LYS A 78 17.23 -6.39 2.65
CA LYS A 78 17.77 -5.15 3.24
C LYS A 78 19.29 -5.07 3.24
N LYS A 79 20.00 -6.20 3.14
CA LYS A 79 21.47 -6.29 3.04
C LYS A 79 22.00 -6.26 1.60
N LYS A 80 21.17 -6.67 0.63
CA LYS A 80 21.57 -6.90 -0.77
C LYS A 80 21.03 -5.85 -1.75
N MET A 81 19.96 -5.15 -1.39
CA MET A 81 19.31 -4.15 -2.25
C MET A 81 19.64 -2.72 -1.86
N THR A 82 19.94 -1.90 -2.85
CA THR A 82 20.12 -0.45 -2.67
C THR A 82 18.79 0.22 -2.36
N LYS A 83 18.80 1.14 -1.38
CA LYS A 83 17.62 1.97 -1.09
C LYS A 83 17.39 2.99 -2.20
N ILE A 84 16.15 3.10 -2.65
CA ILE A 84 15.73 4.03 -3.70
C ILE A 84 15.08 5.29 -3.11
N ILE A 85 15.12 6.38 -3.89
CA ILE A 85 14.42 7.64 -3.62
C ILE A 85 13.19 7.82 -4.52
N THR A 86 12.83 6.80 -5.30
CA THR A 86 11.80 6.89 -6.35
C THR A 86 10.53 6.14 -5.98
N TYR A 87 9.38 6.73 -6.30
CA TYR A 87 8.06 6.16 -6.05
C TYR A 87 7.07 6.57 -7.14
N CYS A 88 5.96 5.84 -7.27
CA CYS A 88 4.86 6.24 -8.15
C CYS A 88 3.67 6.75 -7.33
N PRO A 89 3.26 8.03 -7.45
CA PRO A 89 2.16 8.60 -6.67
C PRO A 89 0.79 8.09 -7.11
N LYS A 90 0.66 7.67 -8.37
CA LYS A 90 -0.58 7.13 -8.97
C LYS A 90 -0.88 5.70 -8.51
N CYS A 91 0.15 4.94 -8.11
CA CYS A 91 -0.02 3.60 -7.58
C CYS A 91 -0.68 3.63 -6.18
N PRO A 92 -1.60 2.69 -5.87
CA PRO A 92 -2.24 2.63 -4.56
C PRO A 92 -1.18 2.48 -3.46
N GLY A 93 -1.19 3.42 -2.50
CA GLY A 93 -0.23 3.48 -1.41
C GLY A 93 1.08 4.23 -1.71
N GLY A 94 1.30 4.74 -2.93
CA GLY A 94 2.51 5.50 -3.26
C GLY A 94 3.76 4.62 -3.35
N ASN A 95 3.67 3.48 -4.04
CA ASN A 95 4.67 2.42 -4.01
C ASN A 95 6.08 2.89 -4.39
N TRP A 96 7.06 2.52 -3.55
CA TRP A 96 8.49 2.65 -3.83
C TRP A 96 8.88 1.72 -4.97
N ILE A 97 9.37 2.29 -6.07
CA ILE A 97 9.62 1.56 -7.32
C ILE A 97 10.89 2.10 -7.98
N CYS A 98 11.81 1.21 -8.38
CA CYS A 98 12.99 1.59 -9.15
C CYS A 98 12.62 1.80 -10.63
N ALA A 99 13.43 2.55 -11.39
CA ALA A 99 13.16 2.85 -12.80
C ALA A 99 12.85 1.59 -13.63
N SER A 100 13.69 0.55 -13.55
CA SER A 100 13.48 -0.70 -14.30
C SER A 100 12.16 -1.39 -13.95
N CYS A 101 11.75 -1.41 -12.67
CA CYS A 101 10.46 -1.99 -12.28
C CYS A 101 9.27 -1.09 -12.66
N PHE A 102 9.47 0.23 -12.70
CA PHE A 102 8.45 1.17 -13.19
C PHE A 102 8.16 0.93 -14.67
N ASP A 103 9.22 0.76 -15.47
CA ASP A 103 9.05 0.44 -16.89
C ASP A 103 8.38 -0.93 -17.07
N HIS A 104 8.83 -1.98 -16.39
CA HIS A 104 8.17 -3.29 -16.48
C HIS A 104 6.72 -3.35 -15.97
N LEU A 105 6.30 -2.48 -15.05
CA LEU A 105 4.92 -2.46 -14.53
C LEU A 105 3.99 -1.50 -15.29
N HIS A 106 4.52 -0.42 -15.85
CA HIS A 106 3.69 0.69 -16.38
C HIS A 106 3.98 1.00 -17.85
N ASN A 107 5.12 0.56 -18.39
CA ASN A 107 5.48 0.64 -19.81
C ASN A 107 5.20 -0.70 -20.53
N CYS A 108 4.25 -1.51 -20.00
CA CYS A 108 3.66 -2.66 -20.70
C CYS A 108 2.74 -2.13 -21.83
N GLU A 109 3.39 -1.68 -22.89
CA GLU A 109 2.79 -1.16 -24.11
C GLU A 109 2.74 -2.29 -25.14
N GLU A 110 1.69 -3.12 -25.07
CA GLU A 110 1.35 -4.09 -26.13
C GLU A 110 0.71 -3.38 -27.35
N TYR A 111 1.17 -2.16 -27.66
CA TYR A 111 0.61 -1.26 -28.67
C TYR A 111 1.67 -0.50 -29.49
N LEU A 112 2.90 -1.04 -29.57
CA LEU A 112 3.85 -0.71 -30.63
C LEU A 112 3.85 -1.80 -31.71
N LEU A 113 2.71 -1.95 -32.39
CA LEU A 113 2.64 -2.50 -33.74
C LEU A 113 2.05 -1.40 -34.66
N PRO A 114 2.71 -1.09 -35.79
CA PRO A 114 2.25 -0.08 -36.75
C PRO A 114 1.06 -0.56 -37.59
#